data_AF-A0A0L0VXZ8-F1
#
_entry.id   AF-A0A0L0VXZ8-F1
#
_cell.length_a   1.000
_cell.length_b   1.000
_cell.length_c   1.000
_cell.angle_alpha   90.00
_cell.angle_beta   90.00
_cell.angle_gamma   90.00
#
_symmetry.space_group_name_H-M   'P 1'
#
loop_
_entity.id
_entity.type
_entity.pdbx_description
1 polymer ?
#
loop_
_entity_poly.entity_id
_entity_poly.type
_entity_poly.pdbx_seq_one_letter_code
_entity_poly.pdbx_strand_id
1 'polypeptide(L)'
;MLRFCRLIALVLLTTSWQVSGDKFDPKTGITYFGCNANVDAVCSNPGPTGKTTTLTWADRLHPKKRDYSCPNRYHPACCHKGVYHDLNNNPAIVLIPPPKCHQGGQ
;
A
#
# COMPACT_ATOMS: atom_id res chain seq x y z
N MET A 1 -6.18 -29.15 36.19
CA MET A 1 -5.51 -27.92 35.69
C MET A 1 -5.56 -27.74 34.16
N LEU A 2 -6.41 -28.48 33.40
CA LEU A 2 -6.49 -28.36 31.93
C LEU A 2 -7.52 -27.34 31.40
N ARG A 3 -8.29 -26.67 32.26
CA ARG A 3 -9.38 -25.76 31.80
C ARG A 3 -8.94 -24.33 31.53
N PHE A 4 -7.82 -23.88 32.09
CA PHE A 4 -7.34 -22.50 31.91
C PHE A 4 -6.59 -22.28 30.57
N CYS A 5 -5.99 -23.31 29.98
CA CYS A 5 -5.26 -23.18 28.72
C CYS A 5 -6.16 -22.94 27.49
N ARG A 6 -7.46 -23.27 27.57
CA ARG A 6 -8.40 -23.05 26.45
C ARG A 6 -8.80 -21.59 26.27
N LEU A 7 -8.72 -20.76 27.32
CA LEU A 7 -9.14 -19.36 27.24
C LEU A 7 -8.09 -18.48 26.57
N ILE A 8 -6.81 -18.82 26.66
CA ILE A 8 -5.71 -18.04 26.08
C ILE A 8 -5.68 -18.19 24.54
N ALA A 9 -6.05 -19.37 24.02
CA ALA A 9 -6.11 -19.61 22.58
C ALA A 9 -7.16 -18.76 21.85
N LEU A 10 -8.26 -18.39 22.52
CA LEU A 10 -9.32 -17.56 21.93
C LEU A 10 -8.94 -16.08 21.82
N VAL A 11 -8.08 -15.58 22.71
CA VAL A 11 -7.66 -14.16 22.72
C VAL A 11 -6.60 -13.86 21.65
N LEU A 12 -5.76 -14.83 21.28
CA LEU A 12 -4.74 -14.63 20.25
C LEU A 12 -5.32 -14.49 18.83
N LEU A 13 -6.51 -15.03 18.57
CA LEU A 13 -7.14 -14.99 17.25
C LEU A 13 -7.83 -13.65 16.91
N THR A 14 -8.03 -12.75 17.88
CA THR A 14 -8.70 -11.46 17.63
C THR A 14 -7.73 -10.29 17.40
N THR A 15 -6.42 -10.52 17.52
CA THR A 15 -5.41 -9.44 17.44
C THR A 15 -4.75 -9.27 16.07
N SER A 16 -5.03 -10.14 15.10
CA SER A 16 -4.38 -10.12 13.77
C SER A 16 -5.06 -9.22 12.73
N TRP A 17 -5.88 -8.25 13.14
CA TRP A 17 -6.63 -7.39 12.21
C TRP A 17 -6.40 -5.88 12.38
N GLN A 18 -5.17 -5.50 12.73
CA GLN A 18 -4.68 -4.17 12.35
C GLN A 18 -3.95 -4.26 11.02
N VAL A 19 -4.65 -4.77 10.00
CA VAL A 19 -4.31 -4.46 8.62
C VAL A 19 -4.66 -2.97 8.49
N SER A 20 -3.68 -2.08 8.31
CA SER A 20 -3.97 -0.67 7.98
C SER A 20 -4.45 -0.62 6.54
N GLY A 21 -5.64 -1.18 6.33
CA GLY A 21 -6.30 -1.27 5.05
C GLY A 21 -6.47 0.11 4.45
N ASP A 22 -6.37 0.16 3.13
CA ASP A 22 -6.51 1.39 2.36
C ASP A 22 -7.77 2.16 2.75
N LYS A 23 -7.60 3.39 3.21
CA LYS A 23 -8.72 4.27 3.57
C LYS A 23 -8.92 5.29 2.46
N PHE A 24 -9.95 5.08 1.65
CA PHE A 24 -10.36 6.04 0.64
C PHE A 24 -11.22 7.15 1.25
N ASP A 25 -10.82 8.42 1.05
CA ASP A 25 -11.63 9.58 1.36
C ASP A 25 -12.39 10.06 0.11
N PRO A 26 -13.72 9.88 0.03
CA PRO A 26 -14.50 10.26 -1.15
C PRO A 26 -14.59 11.77 -1.35
N LYS A 27 -14.33 12.60 -0.32
CA LYS A 27 -14.41 14.06 -0.44
C LYS A 27 -13.18 14.62 -1.15
N THR A 28 -12.00 14.12 -0.80
CA THR A 28 -10.72 14.58 -1.35
C THR A 28 -10.24 13.71 -2.52
N GLY A 29 -10.78 12.49 -2.65
CA GLY A 29 -10.29 11.51 -3.63
C GLY A 29 -8.92 10.96 -3.28
N ILE A 30 -8.50 11.05 -2.01
CA ILE A 30 -7.20 10.57 -1.54
C ILE A 30 -7.37 9.19 -0.90
N THR A 31 -6.49 8.27 -1.26
CA THR A 31 -6.37 6.96 -0.62
C THR A 31 -5.19 6.97 0.35
N TYR A 32 -5.42 6.71 1.62
CA TYR A 32 -4.40 6.60 2.65
C TYR A 32 -4.04 5.13 2.89
N PHE A 33 -2.75 4.81 2.99
CA PHE A 33 -2.29 3.43 3.12
C PHE A 33 -0.95 3.32 3.85
N GLY A 34 -0.65 2.13 4.38
CA GLY A 34 0.63 1.80 4.99
C GLY A 34 1.43 0.82 4.15
N CYS A 35 2.76 0.92 4.18
CA CYS A 35 3.63 -0.13 3.65
C CYS A 35 4.66 -0.58 4.69
N ASN A 36 5.12 -1.83 4.57
CA ASN A 36 6.14 -2.40 5.45
C ASN A 36 7.45 -1.61 5.43
N ALA A 37 8.35 -1.94 6.36
CA ALA A 37 9.74 -1.54 6.20
C ALA A 37 10.35 -2.15 4.92
N ASN A 38 11.29 -1.43 4.30
CA ASN A 38 12.06 -1.86 3.13
C ASN A 38 11.25 -2.10 1.84
N VAL A 39 10.07 -1.51 1.75
CA VAL A 39 9.31 -1.38 0.50
C VAL A 39 9.12 0.08 0.13
N ASP A 40 8.89 0.28 -1.16
CA ASP A 40 8.67 1.55 -1.83
C ASP A 40 7.16 1.72 -2.05
N ALA A 41 6.61 2.82 -1.58
CA ALA A 41 5.18 3.12 -1.72
C ALA A 41 4.94 3.92 -3.00
N VAL A 42 4.12 3.38 -3.89
CA VAL A 42 3.80 4.00 -5.18
C VAL A 42 2.30 4.12 -5.37
N CYS A 43 1.90 5.07 -6.20
CA CYS A 43 0.54 5.25 -6.68
C CYS A 43 0.47 4.82 -8.13
N SER A 44 -0.55 4.04 -8.48
CA SER A 44 -0.76 3.52 -9.83
C SER A 44 -2.03 4.10 -10.43
N ASN A 45 -1.90 4.67 -11.62
CA ASN A 45 -3.00 5.22 -12.40
C ASN A 45 -3.20 4.37 -13.67
N PRO A 46 -4.27 3.57 -13.76
CA PRO A 46 -4.54 2.73 -14.92
C PRO A 46 -4.61 3.58 -16.20
N GLY A 47 -3.90 3.16 -17.23
CA GLY A 47 -3.99 3.76 -18.55
C GLY A 47 -5.34 3.48 -19.23
N PRO A 48 -5.69 4.21 -20.29
CA PRO A 48 -7.00 4.12 -20.95
C PRO A 48 -7.31 2.74 -21.54
N THR A 49 -6.27 1.96 -21.85
CA THR A 49 -6.41 0.60 -22.42
C THR A 49 -6.49 -0.49 -21.36
N GLY A 50 -6.26 -0.17 -20.08
CA GLY A 50 -6.19 -1.15 -18.98
C GLY A 50 -5.02 -2.13 -19.06
N LYS A 51 -4.10 -1.98 -20.02
CA LYS A 51 -2.91 -2.85 -20.17
C LYS A 51 -1.67 -2.29 -19.48
N THR A 52 -1.60 -0.97 -19.34
CA THR A 52 -0.52 -0.26 -18.69
C THR A 52 -1.04 0.56 -17.51
N THR A 53 -0.14 0.90 -16.60
CA THR A 53 -0.40 1.84 -15.52
C THR A 53 0.77 2.81 -15.42
N THR A 54 0.46 4.04 -15.06
CA THR A 54 1.48 5.04 -14.73
C THR A 54 1.74 4.99 -13.24
N LEU A 55 2.99 4.78 -12.86
CA LEU A 55 3.46 4.79 -11.49
C LEU A 55 4.03 6.16 -11.13
N THR A 56 3.74 6.59 -9.90
CA THR A 56 4.38 7.74 -9.25
C THR A 56 4.70 7.40 -7.81
N TRP A 57 5.59 8.16 -7.18
CA TRP A 57 5.80 8.05 -5.74
C TRP A 57 4.52 8.41 -4.97
N ALA A 58 4.25 7.67 -3.89
CA ALA A 58 3.23 8.06 -2.94
C ALA A 58 3.75 9.12 -1.97
N ASP A 59 2.87 10.02 -1.54
CA ASP A 59 3.25 11.09 -0.62
C ASP A 59 3.36 10.56 0.80
N ARG A 60 4.50 10.77 1.46
CA ARG A 60 4.68 10.37 2.86
C ARG A 60 4.01 11.39 3.78
N LEU A 61 3.05 10.93 4.58
CA LEU A 61 2.26 11.80 5.47
C LEU A 61 3.04 12.27 6.70
N HIS A 62 3.87 11.39 7.27
CA HIS A 62 4.61 11.70 8.48
C HIS A 62 6.08 11.30 8.33
N PRO A 63 7.02 12.18 8.73
CA PRO A 63 8.41 11.79 8.87
C PRO A 63 8.53 10.58 9.80
N LYS A 64 9.38 9.62 9.42
CA LYS A 64 9.68 8.38 10.17
C LYS A 64 8.54 7.37 10.28
N LYS A 65 7.29 7.70 9.92
CA LYS A 65 6.22 6.70 9.75
C LYS A 65 6.12 6.25 8.30
N ARG A 66 5.52 5.09 8.07
CA ARG A 66 5.30 4.49 6.75
C ARG A 66 3.84 4.64 6.32
N ASP A 67 3.25 5.78 6.65
CA ASP A 67 1.90 6.17 6.22
C ASP A 67 2.03 7.03 4.97
N TYR A 68 1.29 6.67 3.94
CA TYR A 68 1.35 7.29 2.63
C TYR A 68 -0.03 7.67 2.12
N SER A 69 -0.06 8.57 1.14
CA SER A 69 -1.28 8.93 0.43
C SER A 69 -1.09 8.89 -1.08
N CYS A 70 -2.15 8.44 -1.76
CA CYS A 70 -2.29 8.51 -3.21
C CYS A 70 -3.44 9.46 -3.57
N PRO A 71 -3.16 10.59 -4.25
CA PRO A 71 -4.20 11.51 -4.70
C PRO A 71 -4.95 10.97 -5.92
N ASN A 72 -6.00 11.68 -6.34
CA ASN A 72 -6.70 11.48 -7.62
C ASN A 72 -7.28 10.08 -7.83
N ARG A 73 -7.67 9.40 -6.75
CA ARG A 73 -8.19 8.02 -6.77
C ARG A 73 -7.19 7.00 -7.35
N TYR A 74 -5.90 7.32 -7.32
CA TYR A 74 -4.87 6.37 -7.74
C TYR A 74 -4.84 5.19 -6.78
N HIS A 75 -4.48 4.02 -7.31
CA HIS A 75 -4.43 2.79 -6.54
C HIS A 75 -3.09 2.68 -5.82
N PRO A 76 -3.09 2.51 -4.49
CA PRO A 76 -1.87 2.34 -3.72
C PRO A 76 -1.23 0.97 -4.02
N ALA A 77 0.09 0.94 -4.07
CA ALA A 77 0.86 -0.29 -4.16
C ALA A 77 2.15 -0.20 -3.35
N CYS A 78 2.52 -1.30 -2.71
CA CYS A 78 3.79 -1.46 -2.02
C CYS A 78 4.72 -2.33 -2.88
N CYS A 79 5.80 -1.74 -3.39
CA CYS A 79 6.74 -2.38 -4.29
C CYS A 79 8.08 -2.68 -3.60
N HIS A 80 8.83 -3.64 -4.14
CA HIS A 80 10.19 -3.88 -3.67
C HIS A 80 11.04 -2.62 -3.83
N LYS A 81 11.82 -2.30 -2.78
CA LYS A 81 12.65 -1.10 -2.74
C LYS A 81 13.66 -1.06 -3.89
N GLY A 82 13.77 0.10 -4.53
CA GLY A 82 14.76 0.39 -5.57
C GLY A 82 14.40 -0.14 -6.97
N VAL A 83 13.27 -0.84 -7.13
CA VAL A 83 12.83 -1.35 -8.44
C VAL A 83 12.48 -0.21 -9.39
N TYR A 84 11.89 0.86 -8.86
CA TYR A 84 11.39 2.00 -9.64
C TYR A 84 12.15 3.29 -9.33
N HIS A 85 13.49 3.21 -9.18
CA HIS A 85 14.32 4.38 -8.87
C HIS A 85 14.19 5.51 -9.91
N ASP A 86 13.83 5.18 -11.15
CA ASP A 86 13.60 6.14 -12.22
C ASP A 86 12.41 7.08 -11.96
N LEU A 87 11.50 6.72 -11.03
CA LEU A 87 10.39 7.58 -10.61
C LEU A 87 10.83 8.90 -9.98
N ASN A 88 12.08 8.99 -9.53
CA ASN A 88 12.66 10.23 -9.02
C ASN A 88 12.76 11.32 -10.09
N ASN A 89 12.86 10.92 -11.37
CA ASN A 89 13.00 11.85 -12.48
C ASN A 89 11.64 12.14 -13.13
N ASN A 90 10.83 11.10 -13.38
CA ASN A 90 9.54 11.20 -14.04
C ASN A 90 8.62 10.01 -13.69
N PRO A 91 7.29 10.14 -13.86
CA PRO A 91 6.37 9.00 -13.80
C PRO A 91 6.79 7.88 -14.77
N ALA A 92 6.64 6.62 -14.35
CA ALA A 92 6.99 5.47 -15.17
C ALA A 92 5.74 4.75 -15.68
N ILE A 93 5.69 4.44 -16.98
CA ILE A 93 4.60 3.65 -17.57
C ILE A 93 5.04 2.19 -17.60
N VAL A 94 4.27 1.32 -16.95
CA VAL A 94 4.58 -0.12 -16.84
C VAL A 94 3.36 -0.96 -17.21
N LEU A 95 3.57 -2.26 -17.48
CA LEU A 95 2.49 -3.21 -17.69
C LEU A 95 1.76 -3.53 -16.38
N ILE A 96 0.45 -3.81 -16.47
CA ILE A 96 -0.35 -4.28 -15.34
C ILE A 96 -0.29 -5.82 -15.28
N PRO A 97 -0.09 -6.43 -14.10
CA PRO A 97 0.24 -5.80 -12.82
C PRO A 97 1.70 -5.31 -12.78
N PRO A 98 2.00 -4.20 -12.07
CA PRO A 98 3.38 -3.75 -11.88
C PRO A 98 4.25 -4.87 -11.29
N PRO A 99 5.39 -5.19 -11.91
CA PRO A 99 6.25 -6.26 -11.40
C PRO A 99 6.77 -5.92 -9.99
N LYS A 100 6.86 -6.93 -9.13
CA LYS A 100 7.39 -6.82 -7.75
C LYS A 100 6.62 -5.82 -6.87
N CYS A 101 5.30 -5.72 -7.08
CA CYS A 101 4.40 -4.91 -6.26
C CYS A 101 3.26 -5.75 -5.71
N HIS A 102 2.86 -5.43 -4.48
CA HIS A 102 1.60 -5.88 -3.89
C HIS A 102 0.58 -4.73 -3.99
N GLN A 103 -0.63 -5.07 -4.42
CA GLN A 103 -1.74 -4.13 -4.46
C GLN A 103 -2.26 -3.88 -3.04
N GLY A 104 -2.45 -2.60 -2.71
CA GLY A 104 -2.94 -2.17 -1.41
C GLY A 104 -1.87 -1.98 -0.34
N GLY A 105 -2.28 -1.32 0.74
CA GLY A 105 -1.54 -1.16 1.97
C GLY A 105 -1.66 -2.35 2.92
N GLN A 106 -0.75 -2.39 3.88
CA GLN A 106 -0.63 -3.45 4.88
C GLN A 106 -1.41 -3.21 6.15
#